data_AF-A0A813EMY7-F1
#
_entry.id   AF-A0A813EMY7-F1
#
_cell.length_a   1.000
_cell.length_b   1.000
_cell.length_c   1.000
_cell.angle_alpha   90.00
_cell.angle_beta   90.00
_cell.angle_gamma   90.00
#
_symmetry.space_group_name_H-M   'P 1'
#
loop_
_entity.id
_entity.type
_entity.pdbx_description
1 polymer ?
#
loop_
_entity_poly.entity_id
_entity_poly.type
_entity_poly.pdbx_seq_one_letter_code
_entity_poly.pdbx_strand_id
1 'polypeptide(L)'
;VQRPGVLATASLDLYLIRSFGVMVNTLTQVRGATRRTDLVALLDNFASRFYEELDYEVECANGIEVQAAMRSLPRVAVPTNFPEYCTRKVHVAEWIEGEKLSQSGAADVRELVNVGVLAYLTQLLQTGFFHADPHPGNMLRTPDGRLAILDFGLMTRITDDQKFGMVEAIAHLVHRDYAAI
;
A
#
# COMPACT_ATOMS: atom_id res chain seq x y z
N VAL A 1 -11.03 14.79 -2.26
CA VAL A 1 -12.06 14.78 -3.32
C VAL A 1 -11.41 14.32 -4.62
N GLN A 2 -11.98 13.31 -5.26
CA GLN A 2 -11.46 12.74 -6.49
C GLN A 2 -11.59 13.73 -7.67
N ARG A 3 -10.61 13.74 -8.58
CA ARG A 3 -10.66 14.58 -9.77
C ARG A 3 -11.84 14.17 -10.67
N PRO A 4 -12.66 15.10 -11.18
CA PRO A 4 -13.78 14.76 -12.06
C PRO A 4 -13.31 13.98 -13.29
N GLY A 5 -14.02 12.90 -13.62
CA GLY A 5 -13.74 12.08 -14.81
C GLY A 5 -12.55 11.13 -14.70
N VAL A 6 -11.82 11.08 -13.57
CA VAL A 6 -10.61 10.22 -13.45
C VAL A 6 -10.89 8.76 -13.76
N LEU A 7 -12.04 8.23 -13.31
CA LEU A 7 -12.43 6.84 -13.56
C LEU A 7 -12.60 6.57 -15.06
N ALA A 8 -13.20 7.51 -15.81
CA ALA A 8 -13.41 7.37 -17.23
C ALA A 8 -12.08 7.41 -18.00
N THR A 9 -11.23 8.40 -17.68
CA THR A 9 -9.90 8.53 -18.28
C THR A 9 -9.04 7.29 -18.00
N ALA A 10 -8.95 6.87 -16.74
CA ALA A 10 -8.15 5.71 -16.37
C ALA A 10 -8.68 4.41 -16.98
N SER A 11 -10.00 4.24 -17.07
CA SER A 11 -10.59 3.06 -17.72
C SER A 11 -10.28 3.02 -19.22
N LEU A 12 -10.27 4.17 -19.89
CA LEU A 12 -9.87 4.26 -21.29
C LEU A 12 -8.38 3.90 -21.46
N ASP A 13 -7.52 4.43 -20.60
CA ASP A 13 -6.08 4.15 -20.66
C ASP A 13 -5.80 2.65 -20.43
N LEU A 14 -6.40 2.05 -19.40
CA LEU A 14 -6.30 0.62 -19.13
C LEU A 14 -6.81 -0.23 -20.30
N TYR A 15 -7.93 0.16 -20.92
CA TYR A 15 -8.46 -0.52 -22.10
C TYR A 15 -7.48 -0.47 -23.28
N LEU A 16 -6.88 0.69 -23.55
CA LEU A 16 -5.92 0.86 -24.65
C LEU A 16 -4.64 0.04 -24.40
N ILE A 17 -4.10 0.09 -23.19
CA ILE A 17 -2.89 -0.66 -22.80
C ILE A 17 -3.15 -2.17 -22.87
N ARG A 18 -4.30 -2.63 -22.38
CA ARG A 18 -4.69 -4.05 -22.44
C ARG A 18 -4.86 -4.52 -23.88
N SER A 19 -5.51 -3.72 -24.73
CA SER A 19 -5.68 -4.01 -26.15
C SER A 19 -4.34 -4.15 -26.87
N PHE A 20 -3.39 -3.26 -26.56
CA PHE A 20 -2.02 -3.36 -27.04
C PHE A 20 -1.31 -4.61 -26.53
N GLY A 21 -1.49 -4.97 -25.24
CA GLY A 21 -0.95 -6.19 -24.65
C GLY A 21 -1.43 -7.46 -25.37
N VAL A 22 -2.72 -7.55 -25.69
CA VAL A 22 -3.32 -8.66 -26.47
C VAL A 22 -2.73 -8.73 -27.88
N MET A 23 -2.58 -7.57 -28.55
CA MET A 23 -1.96 -7.50 -29.87
C MET A 23 -0.52 -8.00 -29.83
N VAL A 24 0.30 -7.53 -28.88
CA VAL A 24 1.69 -7.95 -28.73
C VAL A 24 1.78 -9.46 -28.47
N ASN A 25 0.94 -10.00 -27.57
CA ASN A 25 0.95 -11.42 -27.23
C ASN A 25 0.66 -12.29 -28.47
N THR A 26 -0.38 -11.92 -29.22
CA THR A 26 -0.73 -12.56 -30.50
C THR A 26 0.43 -12.53 -31.50
N LEU A 27 1.08 -11.37 -31.65
CA LEU A 27 2.18 -11.17 -32.61
C LEU A 27 3.43 -11.98 -32.22
N THR A 28 3.72 -12.12 -30.93
CA THR A 28 4.84 -12.94 -30.42
C THR A 28 4.58 -14.44 -30.58
N GLN A 29 3.34 -14.89 -30.37
CA GLN A 29 2.97 -16.29 -30.61
C GLN A 29 3.08 -16.66 -32.09
N VAL A 30 2.63 -15.79 -33.00
CA VAL A 30 2.77 -15.98 -34.46
C VAL A 30 4.24 -16.05 -34.88
N ARG A 31 5.14 -15.34 -34.19
CA ARG A 31 6.59 -15.33 -34.46
C ARG A 31 7.37 -16.45 -33.76
N GLY A 32 6.70 -17.38 -33.07
CA GLY A 32 7.34 -18.51 -32.39
C GLY A 32 8.18 -18.11 -31.16
N ALA A 33 8.06 -16.88 -30.66
CA ALA A 33 8.75 -16.41 -29.48
C ALA A 33 7.90 -16.67 -28.24
N THR A 34 8.27 -17.66 -27.43
CA THR A 34 7.61 -17.91 -26.14
C THR A 34 8.07 -16.87 -25.13
N ARG A 35 7.20 -15.90 -24.81
CA ARG A 35 7.41 -15.04 -23.63
C ARG A 35 7.00 -15.81 -22.37
N ARG A 36 7.86 -15.77 -21.35
CA ARG A 36 7.57 -16.34 -20.02
C ARG A 36 6.58 -15.50 -19.19
N THR A 37 6.28 -14.27 -19.62
CA THR A 37 5.45 -13.32 -18.86
C THR A 37 4.14 -13.05 -19.59
N ASP A 38 3.02 -13.38 -18.95
CA ASP A 38 1.69 -13.00 -19.41
C ASP A 38 1.42 -11.53 -19.09
N LEU A 39 1.65 -10.66 -20.09
CA LEU A 39 1.44 -9.23 -19.97
C LEU A 39 -0.02 -8.89 -19.71
N VAL A 40 -0.97 -9.67 -20.23
CA VAL A 40 -2.40 -9.39 -20.04
C VAL A 40 -2.80 -9.71 -18.60
N ALA A 41 -2.37 -10.86 -18.08
CA ALA A 41 -2.61 -11.20 -16.67
C ALA A 41 -1.96 -10.19 -15.70
N LEU A 42 -0.76 -9.69 -16.01
CA LEU A 42 -0.12 -8.64 -15.21
C LEU A 42 -0.91 -7.33 -15.24
N LEU A 43 -1.40 -6.93 -16.41
CA LEU A 43 -2.23 -5.73 -16.56
C LEU A 43 -3.58 -5.87 -15.87
N ASP A 44 -4.21 -7.04 -15.94
CA ASP A 44 -5.50 -7.29 -15.28
C ASP A 44 -5.36 -7.21 -13.74
N ASN A 45 -4.25 -7.72 -13.18
CA ASN A 45 -3.93 -7.56 -11.75
C ASN A 45 -3.60 -6.12 -11.36
N PHE A 46 -2.90 -5.38 -12.21
CA PHE A 46 -2.65 -3.95 -11.97
C PHE A 46 -3.96 -3.14 -12.01
N ALA A 47 -4.82 -3.42 -12.98
CA ALA A 47 -6.10 -2.74 -13.15
C ALA A 47 -7.00 -2.94 -11.94
N SER A 48 -7.10 -4.15 -11.39
CA SER A 48 -7.92 -4.40 -10.20
C SER A 48 -7.47 -3.56 -9.01
N ARG A 49 -6.15 -3.52 -8.73
CA ARG A 49 -5.58 -2.69 -7.66
C ARG A 49 -5.81 -1.20 -7.88
N PHE A 50 -5.68 -0.75 -9.12
CA PHE A 50 -5.93 0.65 -9.47
C PHE A 50 -7.40 1.04 -9.23
N TYR A 51 -8.36 0.15 -9.52
CA TYR A 51 -9.77 0.42 -9.22
C TYR A 51 -10.07 0.40 -7.73
N GLU A 52 -9.38 -0.44 -6.94
CA GLU A 52 -9.46 -0.41 -5.47
C GLU A 52 -9.03 0.97 -4.91
N GLU A 53 -7.95 1.56 -5.44
CA GLU A 53 -7.49 2.91 -5.05
C GLU A 53 -8.49 4.03 -5.39
N LEU A 54 -9.35 3.82 -6.40
CA LEU A 54 -10.34 4.82 -6.79
C LEU A 54 -11.60 4.78 -5.91
N ASP A 55 -11.72 3.82 -5.00
CA ASP A 55 -12.83 3.71 -4.06
C ASP A 55 -12.44 4.19 -2.65
N TYR A 56 -12.75 5.46 -2.37
CA TYR A 56 -12.43 6.06 -1.06
C TYR A 56 -13.27 5.52 0.11
N GLU A 57 -14.33 4.72 -0.13
CA GLU A 57 -15.01 4.01 0.95
C GLU A 57 -14.11 2.89 1.50
N VAL A 58 -13.36 2.24 0.62
CA VAL A 58 -12.37 1.20 0.98
C VAL A 58 -11.22 1.83 1.76
N GLU A 59 -10.65 2.94 1.28
CA GLU A 59 -9.59 3.67 1.99
C GLU A 59 -10.05 4.11 3.39
N CYS A 60 -11.27 4.62 3.53
CA CYS A 60 -11.84 5.03 4.81
C CYS A 60 -11.92 3.85 5.79
N ALA A 61 -12.48 2.71 5.33
CA ALA A 61 -12.59 1.50 6.14
C ALA A 61 -11.21 0.95 6.55
N ASN A 62 -10.26 0.96 5.62
CA ASN A 62 -8.88 0.57 5.86
C ASN A 62 -8.23 1.44 6.94
N GLY A 63 -8.36 2.76 6.86
CA GLY A 63 -7.79 3.68 7.84
C GLY A 63 -8.33 3.47 9.25
N ILE A 64 -9.61 3.09 9.40
CA ILE A 64 -10.22 2.76 10.70
C ILE A 64 -9.62 1.49 11.29
N GLU A 65 -9.45 0.45 10.47
CA GLU A 65 -8.84 -0.79 10.90
C GLU A 65 -7.36 -0.59 11.28
N VAL A 66 -6.60 0.17 10.48
CA VAL A 66 -5.21 0.50 10.81
C VAL A 66 -5.13 1.34 12.08
N GLN A 67 -6.02 2.32 12.28
CA GLN A 67 -6.05 3.11 13.50
C GLN A 67 -6.22 2.23 14.74
N ALA A 68 -7.14 1.24 14.68
CA ALA A 68 -7.33 0.28 15.76
C ALA A 68 -6.10 -0.62 15.97
N ALA A 69 -5.50 -1.09 14.87
CA ALA A 69 -4.33 -1.97 14.89
C ALA A 69 -3.06 -1.28 15.45
N MET A 70 -2.91 0.03 15.23
CA MET A 70 -1.74 0.80 15.65
C MET A 70 -1.85 1.38 17.07
N ARG A 71 -2.93 1.11 17.83
CA ARG A 71 -3.10 1.60 19.21
C ARG A 71 -1.97 1.21 20.16
N SER A 72 -1.28 0.11 19.89
CA SER A 72 -0.11 -0.35 20.67
C SER A 72 1.16 0.46 20.40
N LEU A 73 1.18 1.31 19.37
CA LEU A 73 2.33 2.10 18.94
C LEU A 73 2.06 3.59 19.16
N PRO A 74 2.31 4.15 20.37
CA PRO A 74 1.94 5.53 20.69
C PRO A 74 2.71 6.58 19.87
N ARG A 75 3.80 6.20 19.22
CA ARG A 75 4.59 7.06 18.33
C ARG A 75 4.06 7.12 16.90
N VAL A 76 3.04 6.32 16.57
CA VAL A 76 2.37 6.34 15.27
C VAL A 76 1.05 7.10 15.42
N ALA A 77 0.79 8.02 14.51
CA ALA A 77 -0.48 8.73 14.40
C ALA A 77 -1.20 8.27 13.13
N VAL A 78 -2.48 7.94 13.26
CA VAL A 78 -3.36 7.59 12.15
C VAL A 78 -4.58 8.49 12.26
N PRO A 79 -4.93 9.26 11.21
CA PRO A 79 -6.04 10.20 11.28
C PRO A 79 -7.34 9.45 11.54
N THR A 80 -8.20 10.05 12.37
CA THR A 80 -9.56 9.55 12.57
C THR A 80 -10.37 9.76 11.30
N ASN A 81 -10.83 8.69 10.68
CA ASN A 81 -11.68 8.79 9.49
C ASN A 81 -13.15 8.97 9.89
N PHE A 82 -13.92 9.67 9.05
CA PHE A 82 -15.34 9.96 9.29
C PHE A 82 -16.22 9.27 8.23
N PRO A 83 -16.59 7.98 8.42
CA PRO A 83 -17.37 7.20 7.45
C PRO A 83 -18.64 7.87 6.94
N GLU A 84 -19.32 8.61 7.81
CA GLU A 84 -20.56 9.33 7.51
C GLU A 84 -20.39 10.44 6.45
N TYR A 85 -19.15 10.89 6.23
CA TYR A 85 -18.80 11.89 5.22
C TYR A 85 -17.98 11.31 4.07
N CYS A 86 -17.67 10.01 4.12
CA CYS A 86 -16.95 9.31 3.06
C CYS A 86 -17.92 8.77 2.02
N THR A 87 -17.53 8.88 0.76
CA THR A 87 -18.19 8.28 -0.40
C THR A 87 -17.10 7.78 -1.34
N ARG A 88 -17.45 6.99 -2.35
CA ARG A 88 -16.48 6.53 -3.37
C ARG A 88 -15.59 7.62 -3.98
N LYS A 89 -16.01 8.89 -3.95
CA LYS A 89 -15.29 10.02 -4.56
C LYS A 89 -14.80 11.07 -3.56
N VAL A 90 -15.17 10.95 -2.29
CA VAL A 90 -14.80 11.90 -1.24
C VAL A 90 -14.34 11.14 -0.01
N HIS A 91 -13.09 11.36 0.40
CA HIS A 91 -12.53 10.88 1.65
C HIS A 91 -12.46 12.03 2.66
N VAL A 92 -12.90 11.80 3.90
CA VAL A 92 -12.90 12.79 4.98
C VAL A 92 -12.27 12.16 6.23
N ALA A 93 -11.21 12.79 6.70
CA ALA A 93 -10.43 12.35 7.86
C ALA A 93 -9.96 13.54 8.69
N GLU A 94 -9.52 13.25 9.91
CA GLU A 94 -8.93 14.19 10.84
C GLU A 94 -7.76 14.93 10.19
N TRP A 95 -7.75 16.24 10.37
CA TRP A 95 -6.62 17.05 9.93
C TRP A 95 -5.45 16.87 10.88
N ILE A 96 -4.36 16.29 10.38
CA ILE A 96 -3.10 16.17 11.12
C ILE A 96 -2.15 17.27 10.66
N GLU A 97 -1.73 18.12 11.59
CA GLU A 97 -0.63 19.04 11.37
C GLU A 97 0.71 18.32 11.45
N GLY A 98 1.63 18.65 10.54
CA GLY A 98 2.97 18.08 10.54
C GLY A 98 3.86 18.59 9.42
N GLU A 99 5.14 18.30 9.54
CA GLU A 99 6.16 18.57 8.55
C GLU A 99 6.40 17.34 7.67
N LYS A 100 6.63 17.54 6.37
CA LYS A 100 7.02 16.44 5.49
C LYS A 100 8.38 15.88 5.92
N LEU A 101 8.53 14.57 5.92
CA LEU A 101 9.80 13.93 6.28
C LEU A 101 10.99 14.40 5.42
N SER A 102 10.75 14.85 4.19
CA SER A 102 11.77 15.43 3.31
C SER A 102 12.25 16.82 3.71
N GLN A 103 11.53 17.51 4.60
CA GLN A 103 11.85 18.84 5.12
C GLN A 103 12.43 18.76 6.54
N SER A 104 12.13 17.69 7.28
CA SER A 104 12.65 17.46 8.62
C SER A 104 14.16 17.20 8.66
N GLY A 105 14.77 17.51 9.81
CA GLY A 105 16.19 17.26 10.05
C GLY A 105 16.56 15.78 10.02
N ALA A 106 17.77 15.45 9.57
CA ALA A 106 18.23 14.07 9.40
C ALA A 106 18.20 13.23 10.70
N ALA A 107 18.35 13.88 11.86
CA ALA A 107 18.26 13.22 13.16
C ALA A 107 16.82 12.76 13.46
N ASP A 108 15.84 13.65 13.28
CA ASP A 108 14.42 13.34 13.44
C ASP A 108 13.97 12.25 12.46
N VAL A 109 14.37 12.36 11.18
CA VAL A 109 14.03 11.36 10.17
C VAL A 109 14.56 9.98 10.57
N ARG A 110 15.80 9.90 11.06
CA ARG A 110 16.39 8.63 11.50
C ARG A 110 15.58 7.99 12.64
N GLU A 111 15.11 8.79 13.58
CA GLU A 111 14.28 8.30 14.68
C GLU A 111 12.92 7.81 14.18
N LEU A 112 12.28 8.55 13.26
CA LEU A 112 10.99 8.20 12.68
C LEU A 112 11.07 6.98 11.77
N VAL A 113 12.20 6.73 11.11
CA VAL A 113 12.44 5.50 10.35
C VAL A 113 12.28 4.27 11.25
N ASN A 114 12.83 4.29 12.47
CA ASN A 114 12.67 3.17 13.40
C ASN A 114 11.20 2.97 13.80
N VAL A 115 10.44 4.06 13.97
CA VAL A 115 9.00 4.00 14.24
C VAL A 115 8.25 3.41 13.05
N GLY A 116 8.58 3.85 11.83
CA GLY A 116 8.00 3.33 10.60
C GLY A 116 8.28 1.84 10.45
N VAL A 117 9.53 1.41 10.57
CA VAL A 117 9.90 -0.02 10.50
C VAL A 117 9.08 -0.84 11.50
N LEU A 118 8.98 -0.39 12.76
CA LEU A 118 8.17 -1.08 13.77
C LEU A 118 6.68 -1.12 13.39
N ALA A 119 6.12 -0.03 12.88
CA ALA A 119 4.72 0.04 12.45
C ALA A 119 4.44 -0.93 11.30
N TYR A 120 5.27 -0.95 10.26
CA TYR A 120 5.10 -1.83 9.11
C TYR A 120 5.36 -3.29 9.43
N LEU A 121 6.32 -3.60 10.31
CA LEU A 121 6.52 -4.98 10.80
C LEU A 121 5.34 -5.45 11.67
N THR A 122 4.77 -4.57 12.49
CA THR A 122 3.56 -4.87 13.26
C THR A 122 2.40 -5.16 12.32
N GLN A 123 2.22 -4.34 11.28
CA GLN A 123 1.21 -4.58 10.26
C GLN A 123 1.40 -5.91 9.52
N LEU A 124 2.64 -6.23 9.15
CA LEU A 124 2.98 -7.41 8.36
C LEU A 124 2.88 -8.71 9.18
N LEU A 125 3.53 -8.75 10.33
CA LEU A 125 3.77 -9.98 11.09
C LEU A 125 2.80 -10.18 12.25
N GLN A 126 2.23 -9.09 12.79
CA GLN A 126 1.32 -9.19 13.93
C GLN A 126 -0.13 -9.11 13.48
N THR A 127 -0.52 -8.03 12.80
CA THR A 127 -1.94 -7.82 12.44
C THR A 127 -2.29 -8.53 11.13
N GLY A 128 -1.32 -8.73 10.24
CA GLY A 128 -1.56 -9.25 8.90
C GLY A 128 -2.35 -8.29 8.01
N PHE A 129 -2.43 -7.00 8.38
CA PHE A 129 -3.07 -5.95 7.60
C PHE A 129 -2.04 -4.90 7.24
N PHE A 130 -1.48 -5.05 6.04
CA PHE A 130 -0.22 -4.44 5.62
C PHE A 130 -0.44 -3.36 4.55
N HIS A 131 0.12 -2.19 4.80
CA HIS A 131 0.17 -1.11 3.81
C HIS A 131 1.26 -1.39 2.77
N ALA A 132 0.84 -1.62 1.52
CA ALA A 132 1.72 -2.08 0.45
C ALA A 132 2.54 -0.97 -0.24
N ASP A 133 2.29 0.30 0.08
CA ASP A 133 2.99 1.44 -0.54
C ASP A 133 3.46 2.47 0.51
N PRO A 134 4.56 2.20 1.25
CA PRO A 134 5.14 3.11 2.24
C PRO A 134 5.85 4.32 1.61
N HIS A 135 5.12 5.17 0.89
CA HIS A 135 5.70 6.35 0.26
C HIS A 135 5.90 7.50 1.28
N PRO A 136 7.09 8.17 1.32
CA PRO A 136 7.34 9.28 2.24
C PRO A 136 6.38 10.46 2.10
N GLY A 137 5.72 10.60 0.95
CA GLY A 137 4.71 11.64 0.71
C GLY A 137 3.44 11.46 1.55
N ASN A 138 3.17 10.24 2.03
CA ASN A 138 2.03 9.90 2.88
C ASN A 138 2.39 9.91 4.37
N MET A 139 3.56 10.46 4.70
CA MET A 139 4.09 10.49 6.05
C MET A 139 4.44 11.90 6.49
N LEU A 140 4.01 12.27 7.70
CA LEU A 140 4.37 13.54 8.33
C LEU A 140 5.01 13.30 9.70
N ARG A 141 5.91 14.20 10.08
CA ARG A 141 6.34 14.38 11.46
C ARG A 141 5.40 15.37 12.12
N THR A 142 4.65 14.94 13.11
CA THR A 142 3.76 15.83 13.86
C THR A 142 4.58 16.77 14.77
N PRO A 143 4.03 17.91 15.23
CA PRO A 143 4.72 18.83 16.14
C PRO A 143 5.19 18.18 17.45
N ASP A 144 4.46 17.16 17.93
CA ASP A 144 4.77 16.35 19.11
C ASP A 144 5.75 15.18 18.81
N GLY A 145 6.29 15.10 17.59
CA GLY A 145 7.35 14.16 17.23
C GLY A 145 6.87 12.74 16.89
N ARG A 146 5.59 12.54 16.60
CA ARG A 146 5.04 11.26 16.11
C ARG A 146 5.18 11.13 14.60
N LEU A 147 5.16 9.89 14.12
CA LEU A 147 5.04 9.57 12.71
C LEU A 147 3.56 9.44 12.34
N ALA A 148 3.03 10.40 11.61
CA ALA A 148 1.69 10.31 11.04
C ALA A 148 1.73 9.58 9.69
N ILE A 149 0.85 8.59 9.50
CA ILE A 149 0.63 7.87 8.24
C ILE A 149 -0.76 8.25 7.75
N LEU A 150 -0.87 8.73 6.50
CA LEU A 150 -2.07 9.41 6.01
C LEU A 150 -2.87 8.63 4.95
N ASP A 151 -2.24 7.69 4.26
CA ASP A 151 -2.81 6.97 3.12
C ASP A 151 -3.00 5.50 3.48
N PHE A 152 -4.19 4.97 3.18
CA PHE A 152 -4.55 3.57 3.39
C PHE A 152 -5.29 3.00 2.17
N GLY A 153 -5.08 3.56 0.97
CA GLY A 153 -5.71 3.10 -0.26
C GLY A 153 -5.19 1.72 -0.66
N LEU A 154 -3.90 1.46 -0.45
CA LEU A 154 -3.25 0.19 -0.76
C LEU A 154 -2.96 -0.65 0.49
N MET A 155 -4.00 -1.32 0.99
CA MET A 155 -3.88 -2.31 2.06
C MET A 155 -4.03 -3.73 1.51
N THR A 156 -3.29 -4.68 2.12
CA THR A 156 -3.38 -6.10 1.80
C THR A 156 -3.47 -6.93 3.07
N ARG A 157 -4.27 -8.00 3.01
CA ARG A 157 -4.35 -9.00 4.07
C ARG A 157 -3.35 -10.11 3.81
N ILE A 158 -2.58 -10.44 4.84
CA ILE A 158 -1.61 -11.54 4.87
C ILE A 158 -2.18 -12.63 5.75
N THR A 159 -2.30 -13.85 5.21
CA THR A 159 -2.82 -14.99 5.97
C THR A 159 -1.83 -15.42 7.05
N ASP A 160 -2.30 -16.14 8.06
CA ASP A 160 -1.41 -16.66 9.11
C ASP A 160 -0.33 -17.58 8.52
N ASP A 161 -0.67 -18.44 7.56
CA ASP A 161 0.30 -19.29 6.86
C ASP A 161 1.39 -18.48 6.15
N GLN A 162 1.02 -17.38 5.50
CA GLN A 162 1.98 -16.48 4.86
C GLN A 162 2.86 -15.79 5.91
N LYS A 163 2.30 -15.34 7.04
CA LYS A 163 3.09 -14.74 8.14
C LYS A 163 4.08 -15.74 8.71
N PHE A 164 3.64 -16.97 9.01
CA PHE A 164 4.51 -18.03 9.52
C PHE A 164 5.60 -18.39 8.51
N GLY A 165 5.25 -18.55 7.24
CA GLY A 165 6.22 -18.81 6.18
C GLY A 165 7.26 -17.68 6.04
N MET A 166 6.85 -16.41 6.17
CA MET A 166 7.79 -15.29 6.17
C MET A 166 8.74 -15.31 7.37
N VAL A 167 8.23 -15.58 8.57
CA VAL A 167 9.05 -15.68 9.79
C VAL A 167 10.04 -16.84 9.69
N GLU A 168 9.57 -17.99 9.19
CA GLU A 168 10.40 -19.18 8.97
C GLU A 168 11.50 -18.90 7.92
N ALA A 169 11.16 -18.31 6.78
CA ALA A 169 12.13 -17.93 5.76
C ALA A 169 13.19 -16.95 6.31
N ILE A 170 12.78 -15.96 7.12
CA ILE A 170 13.72 -15.04 7.78
C ILE A 170 14.61 -15.79 8.78
N ALA A 171 14.05 -16.71 9.57
CA ALA A 171 14.81 -17.50 10.53
C ALA A 171 15.86 -18.38 9.84
N HIS A 172 15.49 -19.08 8.77
CA HIS A 172 16.41 -19.91 7.97
C HIS A 172 17.50 -19.07 7.32
N LEU A 173 17.15 -17.90 6.78
CA LEU A 173 18.12 -16.96 6.20
C LEU A 173 19.15 -16.47 7.23
N VAL A 174 18.70 -16.10 8.43
CA VAL A 174 19.58 -15.64 9.53
C VAL A 174 20.52 -16.75 10.00
N HIS A 175 20.04 -18.00 10.05
CA HIS A 175 20.84 -19.17 10.39
C HIS A 175 21.71 -19.70 9.23
N ARG A 176 21.60 -19.08 8.03
CA ARG A 176 22.27 -19.52 6.79
C ARG A 176 21.87 -20.94 6.35
N ASP A 177 20.68 -21.39 6.73
CA ASP A 177 20.12 -22.66 6.28
C ASP A 177 19.35 -22.47 4.97
N TYR A 178 20.09 -22.34 3.87
CA TYR A 178 19.49 -22.07 2.56
C TYR A 178 18.70 -23.26 1.98
N ALA A 179 18.89 -24.47 2.51
CA ALA A 179 18.22 -25.66 2.01
C ALA A 179 16.79 -25.82 2.57
N ALA A 180 16.49 -25.14 3.68
CA ALA A 180 15.19 -25.13 4.34
C ALA A 180 14.27 -23.98 3.89
N ILE A 181 14.72 -23.12 2.96
CA ILE A 181 13.96 -22.00 2.38
C ILE A 181 13.13 -22.46 1.18
#